data_AF-A0A843KI63-F1
#
_entry.id   AF-A0A843KI63-F1
#
_cell.length_a   1.000
_cell.length_b   1.000
_cell.length_c   1.000
_cell.angle_alpha   90.00
_cell.angle_beta   90.00
_cell.angle_gamma   90.00
#
_symmetry.space_group_name_H-M   'P 1'
#
loop_
_entity.id
_entity.type
_entity.pdbx_description
1 polymer ?
#
loop_
_entity_poly.entity_id
_entity_poly.type
_entity_poly.pdbx_seq_one_letter_code
_entity_poly.pdbx_strand_id
1 'polypeptide(L)'
;MQISAILIILGLALLLASPHTALGELPSVVPADEIMVKIRLGLPVEYDKVAINGNLTSERLGLTAKQILRIPFEVKMPASDEPMQANSSIVIKNSIVYGRVDFGNTLFHKPVVFENTFFMENASFENSIFEEDTGFVHSMFLKNASFADSSFNAKANFSQTYFKGSASFYGTQFGGIADFSLARFYTDAQLASSQFNSNVAFAKTDFRGKNNFKEAIFGQEAQFNKTKFGKESTFERTIFAGSVQFSGPVFNSTADFISSQFTKDARFNEAQFMGPALFAGARFSDLAEFKDCHFPAGVDFTGSDFGIDATFCNTSFGQRADFTASDFLGFADFCGSNFACDADFSNCSFRGPADFSRSAFSEKMNLYDAQFRRNVHFESSKINKINLTQARYEWLFLKWDSINHLEFDDNAYQMLINNYKKLQWYGDSSDCNSTYMGTAAQEAPNQSHLWIIDGIRSIVLGGNSSHLPDLIF
;
A
#
# COMPACT_ATOMS: atom_id res chain seq x y z
N MET A 1 9.91 -32.00 -4.53
CA MET A 1 9.08 -33.23 -4.64
C MET A 1 8.18 -33.49 -3.41
N GLN A 2 8.48 -33.04 -2.19
CA GLN A 2 7.68 -33.36 -0.98
C GLN A 2 6.35 -32.58 -0.82
N ILE A 3 6.23 -31.31 -1.25
CA ILE A 3 5.03 -30.49 -0.97
C ILE A 3 3.82 -30.88 -1.84
N SER A 4 4.04 -31.26 -3.11
CA SER A 4 2.95 -31.69 -3.99
C SER A 4 2.34 -33.02 -3.54
N ALA A 5 3.15 -33.95 -3.01
CA ALA A 5 2.65 -35.20 -2.43
C ALA A 5 1.84 -34.94 -1.16
N ILE A 6 2.28 -34.02 -0.29
CA ILE A 6 1.54 -33.65 0.94
C ILE A 6 0.19 -33.01 0.61
N LEU A 7 0.09 -32.18 -0.42
CA LEU A 7 -1.17 -31.54 -0.84
C LEU A 7 -2.14 -32.51 -1.52
N ILE A 8 -1.61 -33.45 -2.31
CA ILE A 8 -2.40 -34.55 -2.85
C ILE A 8 -2.90 -35.45 -1.71
N ILE A 9 -2.06 -35.74 -0.72
CA ILE A 9 -2.43 -36.50 0.49
C ILE A 9 -3.46 -35.72 1.34
N LEU A 10 -3.40 -34.39 1.41
CA LEU A 10 -4.40 -33.57 2.09
C LEU A 10 -5.74 -33.53 1.34
N GLY A 11 -5.72 -33.42 0.00
CA GLY A 11 -6.93 -33.55 -0.83
C GLY A 11 -7.56 -34.94 -0.73
N LEU A 12 -6.74 -36.00 -0.72
CA LEU A 12 -7.16 -37.39 -0.47
C LEU A 12 -7.64 -37.61 0.98
N ALA A 13 -6.99 -36.98 1.96
CA ALA A 13 -7.41 -37.06 3.36
C ALA A 13 -8.75 -36.34 3.57
N LEU A 14 -9.03 -35.25 2.85
CA LEU A 14 -10.32 -34.55 2.86
C LEU A 14 -11.45 -35.35 2.21
N LEU A 15 -11.16 -36.11 1.15
CA LEU A 15 -12.10 -37.08 0.58
C LEU A 15 -12.47 -38.19 1.57
N LEU A 16 -11.58 -38.51 2.52
CA LEU A 16 -11.74 -39.60 3.48
C LEU A 16 -12.14 -39.13 4.90
N ALA A 17 -11.99 -37.85 5.24
CA ALA A 17 -12.20 -37.30 6.58
C ALA A 17 -13.50 -36.50 6.68
N SER A 18 -14.64 -37.17 6.52
CA SER A 18 -15.91 -36.72 7.12
C SER A 18 -16.23 -37.61 8.33
N PRO A 19 -16.82 -37.12 9.44
CA PRO A 19 -17.01 -37.93 10.65
C PRO A 19 -17.97 -39.13 10.49
N HIS A 20 -18.62 -39.30 9.34
CA HIS A 20 -19.66 -40.30 9.11
C HIS A 20 -19.54 -41.10 7.80
N THR A 21 -18.42 -41.01 7.08
CA THR A 21 -18.17 -41.91 5.95
C THR A 21 -17.28 -43.06 6.40
N ALA A 22 -17.79 -44.28 6.29
CA ALA A 22 -17.05 -45.50 6.53
C ALA A 22 -15.67 -45.45 5.84
N LEU A 23 -14.64 -45.94 6.53
CA LEU A 23 -13.32 -46.18 5.93
C LEU A 23 -13.50 -46.96 4.61
N GLY A 24 -13.24 -46.31 3.47
CA GLY A 24 -12.89 -47.06 2.24
C GLY A 24 -13.69 -46.80 0.96
N GLU A 25 -14.59 -45.82 0.87
CA GLU A 25 -15.13 -45.46 -0.46
C GLU A 25 -14.17 -44.50 -1.18
N LEU A 26 -13.57 -44.98 -2.27
CA LEU A 26 -12.84 -44.14 -3.23
C LEU A 26 -13.79 -43.06 -3.77
N PRO A 27 -13.29 -41.83 -4.05
CA PRO A 27 -14.11 -40.78 -4.65
C PRO A 27 -14.78 -41.31 -5.91
N SER A 28 -16.08 -41.04 -6.07
CA SER A 28 -16.75 -41.38 -7.33
C SER A 28 -16.09 -40.61 -8.47
N VAL A 29 -15.72 -41.32 -9.54
CA VAL A 29 -15.08 -40.72 -10.71
C VAL A 29 -16.16 -40.26 -11.67
N VAL A 30 -16.20 -38.96 -11.97
CA VAL A 30 -17.16 -38.34 -12.88
C VAL A 30 -16.41 -37.92 -14.15
N PRO A 31 -16.78 -38.43 -15.34
CA PRO A 31 -16.21 -37.94 -16.59
C PRO A 31 -16.60 -36.47 -16.82
N ALA A 32 -15.62 -35.62 -17.19
CA ALA A 32 -15.84 -34.22 -17.49
C ALA A 32 -16.89 -34.02 -18.61
N ASP A 33 -16.98 -34.95 -19.56
CA ASP A 33 -17.97 -34.90 -20.64
C ASP A 33 -19.42 -34.97 -20.13
N GLU A 34 -19.67 -35.69 -19.02
CA GLU A 34 -21.00 -35.72 -18.39
C GLU A 34 -21.37 -34.33 -17.86
N ILE A 35 -20.40 -33.66 -17.23
CA ILE A 35 -20.56 -32.29 -16.74
C ILE A 35 -20.80 -31.32 -17.91
N MET A 36 -19.98 -31.40 -18.96
CA MET A 36 -20.12 -30.55 -20.14
C MET A 36 -21.48 -30.75 -20.84
N VAL A 37 -22.01 -31.97 -20.88
CA VAL A 37 -23.37 -32.24 -21.38
C VAL A 37 -24.43 -31.57 -20.51
N LYS A 38 -24.33 -31.65 -19.18
CA LYS A 38 -25.26 -30.95 -18.28
C LYS A 38 -25.23 -29.44 -18.51
N ILE A 39 -24.04 -28.84 -18.57
CA ILE A 39 -23.87 -27.41 -18.87
C ILE A 39 -24.54 -27.05 -20.20
N ARG A 40 -24.29 -27.84 -21.25
CA ARG A 40 -24.84 -27.63 -22.59
C ARG A 40 -26.37 -27.73 -22.62
N LEU A 41 -26.95 -28.63 -21.85
CA LEU A 41 -28.39 -28.85 -21.79
C LEU A 41 -29.12 -27.87 -20.84
N GLY A 42 -28.40 -26.99 -20.14
CA GLY A 42 -29.00 -26.10 -19.14
C GLY A 42 -29.40 -26.84 -17.85
N LEU A 43 -28.85 -28.02 -17.59
CA LEU A 43 -29.17 -28.84 -16.42
C LEU A 43 -28.24 -28.49 -15.26
N PRO A 44 -28.73 -28.41 -14.01
CA PRO A 44 -27.90 -28.17 -12.85
C PRO A 44 -26.71 -29.15 -12.75
N VAL A 45 -25.52 -28.59 -12.58
CA VAL A 45 -24.28 -29.33 -12.31
C VAL A 45 -24.03 -29.29 -10.81
N GLU A 46 -24.40 -30.37 -10.12
CA GLU A 46 -24.26 -30.47 -8.66
C GLU A 46 -23.47 -31.74 -8.32
N TYR A 47 -22.26 -31.55 -7.81
CA TYR A 47 -21.37 -32.65 -7.42
C TYR A 47 -20.68 -32.35 -6.09
N ASP A 48 -20.57 -33.37 -5.23
CA ASP A 48 -19.88 -33.31 -3.95
C ASP A 48 -19.01 -34.56 -3.77
N LYS A 49 -17.77 -34.40 -3.28
CA LYS A 49 -16.81 -35.49 -3.02
C LYS A 49 -16.50 -36.37 -4.24
N VAL A 50 -16.28 -35.74 -5.40
CA VAL A 50 -16.02 -36.44 -6.66
C VAL A 50 -14.61 -36.16 -7.22
N ALA A 51 -14.13 -37.10 -8.02
CA ALA A 51 -12.95 -36.96 -8.86
C ALA A 51 -13.39 -36.73 -10.31
N ILE A 52 -13.20 -35.53 -10.83
CA ILE A 52 -13.56 -35.18 -12.20
C ILE A 52 -12.38 -35.49 -13.12
N ASN A 53 -12.58 -36.41 -14.06
CA ASN A 53 -11.57 -36.85 -15.01
C ASN A 53 -11.86 -36.34 -16.43
N GLY A 54 -10.85 -35.74 -17.08
CA GLY A 54 -10.98 -35.07 -18.38
C GLY A 54 -11.02 -33.54 -18.27
N ASN A 55 -11.04 -32.85 -19.41
CA ASN A 55 -11.01 -31.39 -19.49
C ASN A 55 -12.42 -30.79 -19.48
N LEU A 56 -12.59 -29.68 -18.76
CA LEU A 56 -13.79 -28.84 -18.80
C LEU A 56 -13.48 -27.62 -19.69
N THR A 57 -14.02 -27.57 -20.91
CA THR A 57 -13.69 -26.51 -21.89
C THR A 57 -14.91 -25.86 -22.51
N SER A 58 -14.97 -24.52 -22.55
CA SER A 58 -16.09 -23.76 -23.12
C SER A 58 -16.31 -24.04 -24.59
N GLU A 59 -15.25 -24.33 -25.36
CA GLU A 59 -15.35 -24.67 -26.79
C GLU A 59 -16.30 -25.86 -27.06
N ARG A 60 -16.45 -26.78 -26.09
CA ARG A 60 -17.39 -27.91 -26.17
C ARG A 60 -18.86 -27.50 -26.07
N LEU A 61 -19.16 -26.32 -25.54
CA LEU A 61 -20.52 -25.79 -25.45
C LEU A 61 -21.11 -25.41 -26.82
N GLY A 62 -20.26 -25.22 -27.84
CA GLY A 62 -20.67 -25.08 -29.24
C GLY A 62 -21.17 -26.38 -29.89
N LEU A 63 -20.96 -27.54 -29.24
CA LEU A 63 -21.32 -28.85 -29.77
C LEU A 63 -22.72 -29.31 -29.30
N THR A 64 -23.27 -30.32 -29.98
CA THR A 64 -24.42 -31.07 -29.45
C THR A 64 -23.98 -32.01 -28.33
N ALA A 65 -24.88 -32.36 -27.40
CA ALA A 65 -24.59 -33.31 -26.32
C ALA A 65 -24.02 -34.65 -26.84
N LYS A 66 -24.53 -35.14 -27.97
CA LYS A 66 -24.04 -36.37 -28.62
C LYS A 66 -22.61 -36.24 -29.14
N GLN A 67 -22.21 -35.05 -29.61
CA GLN A 67 -20.84 -34.79 -30.05
C GLN A 67 -19.88 -34.71 -28.86
N ILE A 68 -20.29 -34.05 -27.77
CA ILE A 68 -19.49 -33.96 -26.53
C ILE A 68 -19.11 -35.37 -26.05
N LEU A 69 -20.06 -36.30 -25.99
CA LEU A 69 -19.83 -37.68 -25.53
C LEU A 69 -19.00 -38.55 -26.48
N ARG A 70 -18.81 -38.13 -27.74
CA ARG A 70 -18.12 -38.94 -28.76
C ARG A 70 -16.73 -38.44 -29.08
N ILE A 71 -16.49 -37.14 -28.93
CA ILE A 71 -15.22 -36.54 -29.28
C ILE A 71 -14.31 -36.55 -28.03
N PRO A 72 -13.13 -37.22 -28.08
CA PRO A 72 -12.21 -37.27 -26.95
C PRO A 72 -11.77 -35.88 -26.48
N PHE A 73 -11.57 -35.70 -25.17
CA PHE A 73 -11.24 -34.40 -24.54
C PHE A 73 -9.85 -33.86 -24.90
N GLU A 74 -9.00 -34.71 -25.49
CA GLU A 74 -7.69 -34.35 -26.01
C GLU A 74 -7.76 -33.60 -27.35
N VAL A 75 -8.89 -33.72 -28.07
CA VAL A 75 -9.09 -32.99 -29.33
C VAL A 75 -9.32 -31.52 -29.01
N LYS A 76 -8.38 -30.67 -29.42
CA LYS A 76 -8.49 -29.21 -29.32
C LYS A 76 -9.54 -28.70 -30.31
N MET A 77 -10.49 -27.91 -29.83
CA MET A 77 -11.49 -27.28 -30.70
C MET A 77 -10.97 -25.92 -31.19
N PRO A 78 -11.48 -25.40 -32.32
CA PRO A 78 -11.19 -24.02 -32.71
C PRO A 78 -11.81 -23.06 -31.69
N ALA A 79 -11.13 -21.93 -31.46
CA ALA A 79 -11.70 -20.84 -30.69
C ALA A 79 -12.94 -20.26 -31.40
N SER A 80 -13.89 -19.75 -30.62
CA SER A 80 -15.06 -19.04 -31.12
C SER A 80 -14.93 -17.55 -30.83
N ASP A 81 -15.29 -16.72 -31.81
CA ASP A 81 -15.33 -15.26 -31.67
C ASP A 81 -16.54 -14.81 -30.81
N GLU A 82 -17.61 -15.61 -30.77
CA GLU A 82 -18.78 -15.32 -29.94
C GLU A 82 -18.64 -15.94 -28.54
N PRO A 83 -19.10 -15.24 -27.49
CA PRO A 83 -19.08 -15.79 -26.13
C PRO A 83 -19.90 -17.09 -26.03
N MET A 84 -19.30 -18.12 -25.44
CA MET A 84 -19.99 -19.36 -25.13
C MET A 84 -21.01 -19.15 -24.01
N GLN A 85 -22.16 -19.83 -24.11
CA GLN A 85 -23.28 -19.63 -23.20
C GLN A 85 -23.40 -20.80 -22.23
N ALA A 86 -23.33 -20.53 -20.92
CA ALA A 86 -23.52 -21.51 -19.86
C ALA A 86 -24.78 -21.14 -19.04
N ASN A 87 -25.88 -21.84 -19.33
CA ASN A 87 -27.20 -21.63 -18.72
C ASN A 87 -27.45 -22.47 -17.46
N SER A 88 -26.44 -23.20 -17.00
CA SER A 88 -26.56 -24.14 -15.87
C SER A 88 -25.94 -23.56 -14.62
N SER A 89 -26.55 -23.78 -13.46
CA SER A 89 -25.83 -23.61 -12.20
C SER A 89 -24.71 -24.64 -12.12
N ILE A 90 -23.53 -24.21 -11.67
CA ILE A 90 -22.36 -25.07 -11.46
C ILE A 90 -22.01 -25.02 -9.99
N VAL A 91 -22.21 -26.13 -9.29
CA VAL A 91 -21.92 -26.27 -7.86
C VAL A 91 -21.12 -27.55 -7.67
N ILE A 92 -19.81 -27.39 -7.47
CA ILE A 92 -18.86 -28.50 -7.28
C ILE A 92 -18.18 -28.30 -5.93
N LYS A 93 -18.32 -29.28 -5.03
CA LYS A 93 -17.85 -29.19 -3.65
C LYS A 93 -16.92 -30.35 -3.29
N ASN A 94 -15.93 -30.08 -2.44
CA ASN A 94 -15.04 -31.11 -1.86
C ASN A 94 -14.44 -32.06 -2.92
N SER A 95 -14.10 -31.53 -4.10
CA SER A 95 -13.83 -32.34 -5.29
C SER A 95 -12.44 -32.06 -5.87
N ILE A 96 -11.98 -32.96 -6.73
CA ILE A 96 -10.72 -32.80 -7.46
C ILE A 96 -11.03 -32.74 -8.96
N VAL A 97 -10.52 -31.72 -9.65
CA VAL A 97 -10.55 -31.63 -11.11
C VAL A 97 -9.15 -31.96 -11.64
N TYR A 98 -9.02 -33.14 -12.28
CA TYR A 98 -7.73 -33.62 -12.76
C TYR A 98 -7.30 -32.97 -14.08
N GLY A 99 -8.25 -32.69 -14.97
CA GLY A 99 -7.96 -32.07 -16.26
C GLY A 99 -7.92 -30.55 -16.22
N ARG A 100 -7.61 -29.96 -17.37
CA ARG A 100 -7.63 -28.51 -17.57
C ARG A 100 -9.05 -27.97 -17.45
N VAL A 101 -9.17 -26.80 -16.84
CA VAL A 101 -10.40 -26.00 -16.87
C VAL A 101 -10.15 -24.80 -17.76
N ASP A 102 -10.96 -24.61 -18.79
CA ASP A 102 -10.87 -23.48 -19.70
C ASP A 102 -12.25 -23.03 -20.12
N PHE A 103 -12.79 -22.09 -19.36
CA PHE A 103 -14.02 -21.41 -19.69
C PHE A 103 -13.77 -20.01 -20.25
N GLY A 104 -12.64 -19.79 -20.94
CA GLY A 104 -12.39 -18.52 -21.60
C GLY A 104 -13.54 -18.11 -22.54
N ASN A 105 -13.82 -16.81 -22.62
CA ASN A 105 -14.89 -16.21 -23.43
C ASN A 105 -16.27 -16.86 -23.17
N THR A 106 -16.67 -17.00 -21.89
CA THR A 106 -17.95 -17.63 -21.51
C THR A 106 -18.84 -16.67 -20.72
N LEU A 107 -20.12 -16.61 -21.08
CA LEU A 107 -21.19 -15.97 -20.32
C LEU A 107 -21.90 -17.01 -19.45
N PHE A 108 -21.79 -16.85 -18.14
CA PHE A 108 -22.45 -17.66 -17.13
C PHE A 108 -23.69 -16.93 -16.60
N HIS A 109 -24.86 -17.46 -16.96
CA HIS A 109 -26.17 -16.89 -16.57
C HIS A 109 -26.65 -17.36 -15.19
N LYS A 110 -25.93 -18.28 -14.56
CA LYS A 110 -26.29 -18.93 -13.29
C LYS A 110 -25.06 -19.04 -12.40
N PRO A 111 -25.24 -19.28 -11.08
CA PRO A 111 -24.14 -19.27 -10.13
C PRO A 111 -23.06 -20.31 -10.46
N VAL A 112 -21.80 -19.93 -10.23
CA VAL A 112 -20.62 -20.80 -10.42
C VAL A 112 -19.87 -20.92 -9.09
N VAL A 113 -20.02 -22.05 -8.42
CA VAL A 113 -19.51 -22.30 -7.08
C VAL A 113 -18.62 -23.53 -7.07
N PHE A 114 -17.34 -23.30 -6.80
CA PHE A 114 -16.34 -24.29 -6.47
C PHE A 114 -15.93 -24.13 -5.00
N GLU A 115 -16.39 -25.03 -4.14
CA GLU A 115 -16.08 -24.99 -2.71
C GLU A 115 -15.13 -26.12 -2.37
N ASN A 116 -14.00 -25.81 -1.73
CA ASN A 116 -12.99 -26.81 -1.35
C ASN A 116 -12.61 -27.73 -2.55
N THR A 117 -12.42 -27.13 -3.72
CA THR A 117 -12.13 -27.85 -4.96
C THR A 117 -10.66 -27.71 -5.35
N PHE A 118 -10.03 -28.81 -5.77
CA PHE A 118 -8.62 -28.85 -6.15
C PHE A 118 -8.49 -28.90 -7.67
N PHE A 119 -7.96 -27.84 -8.26
CA PHE A 119 -7.63 -27.77 -9.69
C PHE A 119 -6.19 -28.23 -9.88
N MET A 120 -6.02 -29.42 -10.45
CA MET A 120 -4.71 -30.06 -10.61
C MET A 120 -3.91 -29.49 -11.79
N GLU A 121 -4.63 -28.97 -12.78
CA GLU A 121 -4.09 -28.36 -14.00
C GLU A 121 -4.46 -26.86 -14.09
N ASN A 122 -4.07 -26.19 -15.18
CA ASN A 122 -4.40 -24.78 -15.38
C ASN A 122 -5.92 -24.58 -15.41
N ALA A 123 -6.39 -23.49 -14.80
CA ALA A 123 -7.77 -23.05 -14.80
C ALA A 123 -7.89 -21.65 -15.41
N SER A 124 -8.65 -21.49 -16.48
CA SER A 124 -8.86 -20.20 -17.16
C SER A 124 -10.34 -19.86 -17.22
N PHE A 125 -10.65 -18.61 -16.90
CA PHE A 125 -11.95 -17.95 -17.02
C PHE A 125 -11.76 -16.56 -17.66
N GLU A 126 -10.72 -16.41 -18.49
CA GLU A 126 -10.40 -15.13 -19.13
C GLU A 126 -11.56 -14.64 -20.01
N ASN A 127 -11.75 -13.33 -20.11
CA ASN A 127 -12.79 -12.70 -20.93
C ASN A 127 -14.22 -13.24 -20.66
N SER A 128 -14.47 -13.74 -19.45
CA SER A 128 -15.76 -14.35 -19.08
C SER A 128 -16.63 -13.38 -18.30
N ILE A 129 -17.94 -13.57 -18.35
CA ILE A 129 -18.91 -12.78 -17.62
C ILE A 129 -19.71 -13.70 -16.70
N PHE A 130 -19.73 -13.38 -15.41
CA PHE A 130 -20.54 -14.06 -14.40
C PHE A 130 -21.67 -13.13 -13.97
N GLU A 131 -22.91 -13.47 -14.35
CA GLU A 131 -24.08 -12.65 -14.05
C GLU A 131 -24.56 -12.79 -12.60
N GLU A 132 -24.38 -13.98 -12.02
CA GLU A 132 -24.77 -14.32 -10.65
C GLU A 132 -23.54 -14.62 -9.77
N ASP A 133 -23.78 -15.02 -8.52
CA ASP A 133 -22.72 -15.24 -7.54
C ASP A 133 -21.68 -16.30 -7.99
N THR A 134 -20.40 -15.96 -7.82
CA THR A 134 -19.27 -16.83 -8.10
C THR A 134 -18.44 -17.09 -6.84
N GLY A 135 -18.06 -18.34 -6.60
CA GLY A 135 -17.30 -18.74 -5.43
C GLY A 135 -16.20 -19.75 -5.73
N PHE A 136 -15.03 -19.55 -5.14
CA PHE A 136 -13.87 -20.45 -5.15
C PHE A 136 -13.38 -20.72 -3.72
N VAL A 137 -14.27 -20.63 -2.73
CA VAL A 137 -13.95 -20.67 -1.29
C VAL A 137 -13.21 -21.95 -0.92
N HIS A 138 -12.13 -21.85 -0.15
CA HIS A 138 -11.25 -22.97 0.22
C HIS A 138 -10.62 -23.74 -0.94
N SER A 139 -10.80 -23.32 -2.19
CA SER A 139 -10.30 -24.04 -3.35
C SER A 139 -8.79 -23.86 -3.51
N MET A 140 -8.17 -24.76 -4.27
CA MET A 140 -6.73 -24.79 -4.51
C MET A 140 -6.43 -24.88 -6.01
N PHE A 141 -5.68 -23.89 -6.52
CA PHE A 141 -5.15 -23.89 -7.88
C PHE A 141 -3.67 -24.31 -7.84
N LEU A 142 -3.36 -25.53 -8.28
CA LEU A 142 -2.00 -26.06 -8.22
C LEU A 142 -1.08 -25.52 -9.33
N LYS A 143 -1.66 -25.14 -10.46
CA LYS A 143 -0.98 -24.44 -11.56
C LYS A 143 -1.60 -23.05 -11.74
N ASN A 144 -1.52 -22.48 -12.95
CA ASN A 144 -1.96 -21.11 -13.18
C ASN A 144 -3.49 -21.02 -13.15
N ALA A 145 -3.98 -19.95 -12.52
CA ALA A 145 -5.39 -19.56 -12.52
C ALA A 145 -5.51 -18.18 -13.17
N SER A 146 -6.35 -18.05 -14.19
CA SER A 146 -6.56 -16.76 -14.86
C SER A 146 -8.03 -16.40 -14.92
N PHE A 147 -8.31 -15.17 -14.50
CA PHE A 147 -9.60 -14.49 -14.55
C PHE A 147 -9.45 -13.16 -15.31
N ALA A 148 -8.37 -13.00 -16.09
CA ALA A 148 -8.05 -11.75 -16.76
C ALA A 148 -9.21 -11.28 -17.66
N ASP A 149 -9.47 -9.97 -17.64
CA ASP A 149 -10.50 -9.31 -18.44
C ASP A 149 -11.92 -9.88 -18.24
N SER A 150 -12.17 -10.57 -17.12
CA SER A 150 -13.50 -11.08 -16.77
C SER A 150 -14.34 -10.05 -16.01
N SER A 151 -15.66 -10.26 -15.97
CA SER A 151 -16.61 -9.45 -15.19
C SER A 151 -17.40 -10.32 -14.22
N PHE A 152 -17.38 -9.97 -12.94
CA PHE A 152 -18.20 -10.56 -11.89
C PHE A 152 -19.29 -9.56 -11.51
N ASN A 153 -20.49 -9.72 -12.06
CA ASN A 153 -21.56 -8.73 -11.90
C ASN A 153 -22.23 -8.81 -10.51
N ALA A 154 -22.19 -9.98 -9.88
CA ALA A 154 -22.65 -10.21 -8.51
C ALA A 154 -21.46 -10.49 -7.56
N LYS A 155 -21.69 -11.20 -6.45
CA LYS A 155 -20.64 -11.47 -5.45
C LYS A 155 -19.57 -12.41 -6.01
N ALA A 156 -18.30 -12.08 -5.79
CA ALA A 156 -17.17 -12.94 -6.12
C ALA A 156 -16.40 -13.32 -4.85
N ASN A 157 -16.38 -14.60 -4.49
CA ASN A 157 -15.79 -15.07 -3.23
C ASN A 157 -14.59 -16.00 -3.46
N PHE A 158 -13.40 -15.49 -3.23
CA PHE A 158 -12.10 -16.18 -3.24
C PHE A 158 -11.51 -16.33 -1.82
N SER A 159 -12.35 -16.23 -0.79
CA SER A 159 -11.87 -16.33 0.59
C SER A 159 -11.26 -17.70 0.86
N GLN A 160 -10.14 -17.70 1.57
CA GLN A 160 -9.37 -18.90 1.90
C GLN A 160 -8.90 -19.73 0.67
N THR A 161 -8.94 -19.17 -0.54
CA THR A 161 -8.41 -19.84 -1.73
C THR A 161 -6.88 -19.87 -1.70
N TYR A 162 -6.30 -20.97 -2.16
CA TYR A 162 -4.85 -21.14 -2.29
C TYR A 162 -4.43 -21.16 -3.77
N PHE A 163 -3.70 -20.14 -4.19
CA PHE A 163 -3.08 -20.06 -5.51
C PHE A 163 -1.62 -20.48 -5.42
N LYS A 164 -1.33 -21.71 -5.83
CA LYS A 164 0.05 -22.24 -5.88
C LYS A 164 0.81 -21.71 -7.08
N GLY A 165 0.16 -21.72 -8.25
CA GLY A 165 0.67 -21.10 -9.47
C GLY A 165 0.23 -19.65 -9.58
N SER A 166 0.61 -19.01 -10.69
CA SER A 166 0.32 -17.60 -10.92
C SER A 166 -1.19 -17.37 -10.97
N ALA A 167 -1.66 -16.29 -10.33
CA ALA A 167 -3.06 -15.88 -10.34
C ALA A 167 -3.19 -14.54 -11.05
N SER A 168 -3.98 -14.50 -12.13
CA SER A 168 -4.25 -13.27 -12.87
C SER A 168 -5.70 -12.83 -12.72
N PHE A 169 -5.87 -11.59 -12.29
CA PHE A 169 -7.09 -10.78 -12.27
C PHE A 169 -6.84 -9.45 -13.02
N TYR A 170 -5.90 -9.45 -13.96
CA TYR A 170 -5.60 -8.29 -14.80
C TYR A 170 -6.88 -7.81 -15.49
N GLY A 171 -7.17 -6.51 -15.44
CA GLY A 171 -8.34 -5.93 -16.12
C GLY A 171 -9.71 -6.44 -15.63
N THR A 172 -9.76 -7.23 -14.55
CA THR A 172 -11.00 -7.83 -14.06
C THR A 172 -11.92 -6.78 -13.45
N GLN A 173 -13.22 -6.89 -13.73
CA GLN A 173 -14.25 -6.04 -13.17
C GLN A 173 -15.06 -6.80 -12.11
N PHE A 174 -15.06 -6.30 -10.88
CA PHE A 174 -15.91 -6.77 -9.80
C PHE A 174 -17.04 -5.78 -9.57
N GLY A 175 -18.20 -6.07 -10.16
CA GLY A 175 -19.43 -5.29 -10.01
C GLY A 175 -20.05 -5.44 -8.62
N GLY A 176 -20.04 -6.66 -8.07
CA GLY A 176 -20.45 -6.95 -6.69
C GLY A 176 -19.29 -7.01 -5.69
N ILE A 177 -19.60 -7.43 -4.46
CA ILE A 177 -18.60 -7.57 -3.39
C ILE A 177 -17.57 -8.62 -3.78
N ALA A 178 -16.29 -8.29 -3.63
CA ALA A 178 -15.18 -9.21 -3.84
C ALA A 178 -14.51 -9.57 -2.51
N ASP A 179 -14.42 -10.86 -2.19
CA ASP A 179 -13.81 -11.33 -0.94
C ASP A 179 -12.62 -12.24 -1.21
N PHE A 180 -11.43 -11.76 -0.89
CA PHE A 180 -10.16 -12.49 -0.93
C PHE A 180 -9.62 -12.76 0.48
N SER A 181 -10.43 -12.56 1.53
CA SER A 181 -9.98 -12.68 2.92
C SER A 181 -9.35 -14.05 3.17
N LEU A 182 -8.20 -14.07 3.86
CA LEU A 182 -7.43 -15.28 4.18
C LEU A 182 -6.94 -16.07 2.94
N ALA A 183 -7.04 -15.54 1.73
CA ALA A 183 -6.47 -16.16 0.55
C ALA A 183 -4.94 -16.18 0.63
N ARG A 184 -4.31 -17.08 -0.15
CA ARG A 184 -2.85 -17.18 -0.21
C ARG A 184 -2.38 -17.26 -1.66
N PHE A 185 -1.51 -16.31 -2.03
CA PHE A 185 -0.87 -16.26 -3.34
C PHE A 185 0.60 -16.66 -3.18
N TYR A 186 0.93 -17.90 -3.54
CA TYR A 186 2.27 -18.43 -3.31
C TYR A 186 3.29 -17.85 -4.30
N THR A 187 2.87 -17.67 -5.55
CA THR A 187 3.61 -16.97 -6.60
C THR A 187 2.96 -15.62 -6.87
N ASP A 188 3.20 -15.04 -8.05
CA ASP A 188 2.75 -13.70 -8.38
C ASP A 188 1.22 -13.61 -8.50
N ALA A 189 0.68 -12.49 -8.03
CA ALA A 189 -0.72 -12.10 -8.13
C ALA A 189 -0.84 -10.82 -8.98
N GLN A 190 -1.45 -10.91 -10.15
CA GLN A 190 -1.63 -9.79 -11.06
C GLN A 190 -3.04 -9.24 -10.91
N LEU A 191 -3.19 -8.01 -10.43
CA LEU A 191 -4.47 -7.30 -10.27
C LEU A 191 -4.43 -5.92 -10.96
N ALA A 192 -3.45 -5.69 -11.84
CA ALA A 192 -3.29 -4.41 -12.50
C ALA A 192 -4.51 -4.10 -13.36
N SER A 193 -4.91 -2.82 -13.39
CA SER A 193 -6.07 -2.31 -14.13
C SER A 193 -7.41 -2.97 -13.74
N SER A 194 -7.48 -3.69 -12.61
CA SER A 194 -8.72 -4.25 -12.10
C SER A 194 -9.62 -3.17 -11.48
N GLN A 195 -10.93 -3.38 -11.52
CA GLN A 195 -11.93 -2.44 -11.01
C GLN A 195 -12.83 -3.12 -9.98
N PHE A 196 -12.84 -2.60 -8.76
CA PHE A 196 -13.71 -3.05 -7.67
C PHE A 196 -14.80 -2.00 -7.44
N ASN A 197 -15.97 -2.20 -8.06
CA ASN A 197 -17.07 -1.24 -8.02
C ASN A 197 -17.89 -1.32 -6.73
N SER A 198 -17.69 -2.38 -5.94
CA SER A 198 -18.24 -2.57 -4.59
C SER A 198 -17.13 -2.78 -3.56
N ASN A 199 -17.51 -3.09 -2.31
CA ASN A 199 -16.55 -3.34 -1.25
C ASN A 199 -15.66 -4.54 -1.57
N VAL A 200 -14.37 -4.44 -1.23
CA VAL A 200 -13.42 -5.54 -1.39
C VAL A 200 -12.66 -5.81 -0.10
N ALA A 201 -12.49 -7.10 0.21
CA ALA A 201 -11.75 -7.55 1.37
C ALA A 201 -10.54 -8.41 0.98
N PHE A 202 -9.35 -7.95 1.33
CA PHE A 202 -8.09 -8.70 1.34
C PHE A 202 -7.64 -8.99 2.78
N ALA A 203 -8.53 -8.90 3.76
CA ALA A 203 -8.16 -9.04 5.17
C ALA A 203 -7.43 -10.37 5.44
N LYS A 204 -6.26 -10.28 6.09
CA LYS A 204 -5.40 -11.43 6.43
C LYS A 204 -4.93 -12.25 5.21
N THR A 205 -4.93 -11.67 4.01
CA THR A 205 -4.38 -12.33 2.81
C THR A 205 -2.86 -12.45 2.92
N ASP A 206 -2.29 -13.53 2.37
CA ASP A 206 -0.86 -13.80 2.33
C ASP A 206 -0.36 -13.78 0.88
N PHE A 207 0.15 -12.64 0.41
CA PHE A 207 0.81 -12.48 -0.89
C PHE A 207 2.29 -12.83 -0.75
N ARG A 208 2.68 -14.09 -0.98
CA ARG A 208 4.08 -14.54 -0.87
C ARG A 208 4.93 -14.24 -2.11
N GLY A 209 4.31 -14.21 -3.28
CA GLY A 209 4.94 -13.71 -4.51
C GLY A 209 4.76 -12.20 -4.68
N LYS A 210 5.16 -11.68 -5.83
CA LYS A 210 4.94 -10.26 -6.16
C LYS A 210 3.44 -10.02 -6.35
N ASN A 211 2.96 -8.85 -5.94
CA ASN A 211 1.59 -8.44 -6.24
C ASN A 211 1.58 -7.09 -6.96
N ASN A 212 0.63 -6.95 -7.88
CA ASN A 212 0.57 -5.81 -8.77
C ASN A 212 -0.86 -5.29 -8.83
N PHE A 213 -1.14 -4.20 -8.12
CA PHE A 213 -2.39 -3.44 -8.15
C PHE A 213 -2.26 -2.16 -8.98
N LYS A 214 -1.22 -2.05 -9.82
CA LYS A 214 -0.98 -0.86 -10.64
C LYS A 214 -2.22 -0.46 -11.43
N GLU A 215 -2.61 0.80 -11.33
CA GLU A 215 -3.81 1.36 -11.98
C GLU A 215 -5.13 0.65 -11.63
N ALA A 216 -5.18 -0.09 -10.53
CA ALA A 216 -6.44 -0.63 -10.04
C ALA A 216 -7.31 0.49 -9.47
N ILE A 217 -8.63 0.27 -9.50
CA ILE A 217 -9.62 1.22 -8.98
C ILE A 217 -10.46 0.53 -7.91
N PHE A 218 -10.46 1.10 -6.71
CA PHE A 218 -11.30 0.70 -5.60
C PHE A 218 -12.42 1.73 -5.42
N GLY A 219 -13.58 1.43 -6.01
CA GLY A 219 -14.74 2.32 -6.07
C GLY A 219 -15.42 2.55 -4.72
N GLN A 220 -15.35 1.57 -3.83
CA GLN A 220 -15.90 1.62 -2.47
C GLN A 220 -14.83 1.20 -1.44
N GLU A 221 -15.24 0.72 -0.27
CA GLU A 221 -14.33 0.38 0.82
C GLU A 221 -13.38 -0.77 0.46
N ALA A 222 -12.08 -0.56 0.69
CA ALA A 222 -11.04 -1.57 0.46
C ALA A 222 -10.31 -1.92 1.77
N GLN A 223 -10.28 -3.21 2.08
CA GLN A 223 -9.80 -3.71 3.38
C GLN A 223 -8.56 -4.61 3.22
N PHE A 224 -7.40 -4.14 3.69
CA PHE A 224 -6.12 -4.86 3.69
C PHE A 224 -5.61 -5.15 5.11
N ASN A 225 -6.50 -5.14 6.10
CA ASN A 225 -6.14 -5.35 7.50
C ASN A 225 -5.39 -6.67 7.71
N LYS A 226 -4.23 -6.59 8.38
CA LYS A 226 -3.35 -7.73 8.70
C LYS A 226 -2.89 -8.54 7.47
N THR A 227 -2.89 -7.91 6.29
CA THR A 227 -2.36 -8.52 5.05
C THR A 227 -0.85 -8.61 5.11
N LYS A 228 -0.31 -9.70 4.57
CA LYS A 228 1.14 -9.89 4.45
C LYS A 228 1.54 -9.82 3.00
N PHE A 229 2.51 -8.98 2.72
CA PHE A 229 3.14 -8.83 1.42
C PHE A 229 4.59 -9.29 1.52
N GLY A 230 4.88 -10.48 1.03
CA GLY A 230 6.16 -11.17 1.16
C GLY A 230 7.25 -10.69 0.21
N LYS A 231 6.86 -10.08 -0.92
CA LYS A 231 7.74 -9.55 -1.96
C LYS A 231 7.26 -8.15 -2.37
N GLU A 232 7.90 -7.60 -3.40
CA GLU A 232 7.54 -6.31 -4.01
C GLU A 232 6.04 -6.22 -4.27
N SER A 233 5.45 -5.11 -3.82
CA SER A 233 4.02 -4.80 -3.93
C SER A 233 3.87 -3.43 -4.53
N THR A 234 3.16 -3.34 -5.66
CA THR A 234 2.92 -2.06 -6.32
C THR A 234 1.43 -1.73 -6.34
N PHE A 235 1.14 -0.52 -5.92
CA PHE A 235 -0.11 0.23 -5.97
C PHE A 235 0.12 1.53 -6.76
N GLU A 236 1.13 1.56 -7.63
CA GLU A 236 1.46 2.71 -8.48
C GLU A 236 0.22 3.16 -9.25
N ARG A 237 -0.11 4.45 -9.20
CA ARG A 237 -1.30 5.04 -9.86
C ARG A 237 -2.64 4.38 -9.50
N THR A 238 -2.72 3.68 -8.38
CA THR A 238 -3.98 3.11 -7.88
C THR A 238 -4.91 4.21 -7.40
N ILE A 239 -6.20 4.07 -7.64
CA ILE A 239 -7.23 4.99 -7.16
C ILE A 239 -8.09 4.30 -6.11
N PHE A 240 -8.00 4.77 -4.87
CA PHE A 240 -8.94 4.45 -3.80
C PHE A 240 -10.01 5.56 -3.75
N ALA A 241 -11.14 5.33 -4.42
CA ALA A 241 -12.26 6.26 -4.44
C ALA A 241 -13.08 6.18 -3.14
N GLY A 242 -13.20 4.98 -2.56
CA GLY A 242 -13.70 4.77 -1.20
C GLY A 242 -12.58 4.79 -0.16
N SER A 243 -12.95 4.62 1.11
CA SER A 243 -12.00 4.52 2.22
C SER A 243 -11.15 3.26 2.12
N VAL A 244 -9.88 3.35 2.53
CA VAL A 244 -8.98 2.21 2.57
C VAL A 244 -8.39 1.99 3.97
N GLN A 245 -8.36 0.73 4.39
CA GLN A 245 -7.80 0.34 5.68
C GLN A 245 -6.67 -0.67 5.51
N PHE A 246 -5.51 -0.25 5.97
CA PHE A 246 -4.26 -0.97 6.12
C PHE A 246 -3.92 -1.01 7.62
N SER A 247 -4.79 -1.62 8.45
CA SER A 247 -4.50 -1.81 9.87
C SER A 247 -3.60 -3.03 10.10
N GLY A 248 -2.38 -2.78 10.58
CA GLY A 248 -1.36 -3.79 10.85
C GLY A 248 -0.90 -4.64 9.66
N PRO A 249 -0.81 -4.15 8.40
CA PRO A 249 -0.21 -4.90 7.32
C PRO A 249 1.29 -5.01 7.51
N VAL A 250 1.88 -6.02 6.86
CA VAL A 250 3.34 -6.20 6.85
C VAL A 250 3.81 -6.26 5.40
N PHE A 251 4.57 -5.27 4.98
CA PHE A 251 5.30 -5.23 3.71
C PHE A 251 6.74 -5.66 3.96
N ASN A 252 7.07 -6.91 3.62
CA ASN A 252 8.41 -7.49 3.84
C ASN A 252 9.46 -7.03 2.80
N SER A 253 9.03 -6.29 1.79
CA SER A 253 9.87 -5.77 0.70
C SER A 253 9.34 -4.38 0.29
N THR A 254 9.75 -3.88 -0.88
CA THR A 254 9.32 -2.56 -1.37
C THR A 254 7.80 -2.48 -1.50
N ALA A 255 7.23 -1.43 -0.93
CA ALA A 255 5.84 -1.06 -1.07
C ALA A 255 5.75 0.23 -1.87
N ASP A 256 5.25 0.14 -3.10
CA ASP A 256 5.20 1.24 -4.05
C ASP A 256 3.77 1.77 -4.17
N PHE A 257 3.56 3.01 -3.76
CA PHE A 257 2.33 3.79 -3.81
C PHE A 257 2.51 5.08 -4.63
N ILE A 258 3.52 5.13 -5.51
CA ILE A 258 3.85 6.32 -6.29
C ILE A 258 2.64 6.77 -7.10
N SER A 259 2.32 8.06 -7.01
CA SER A 259 1.18 8.70 -7.69
C SER A 259 -0.19 8.03 -7.43
N SER A 260 -0.32 7.31 -6.31
CA SER A 260 -1.62 6.77 -5.88
C SER A 260 -2.53 7.89 -5.35
N GLN A 261 -3.84 7.66 -5.46
CA GLN A 261 -4.86 8.63 -5.08
C GLN A 261 -5.81 8.03 -4.05
N PHE A 262 -5.92 8.66 -2.90
CA PHE A 262 -6.82 8.31 -1.81
C PHE A 262 -7.86 9.42 -1.66
N THR A 263 -9.10 9.14 -2.06
CA THR A 263 -10.16 10.16 -2.17
C THR A 263 -10.95 10.32 -0.87
N LYS A 264 -10.84 9.31 0.01
CA LYS A 264 -11.43 9.22 1.35
C LYS A 264 -10.34 8.76 2.33
N ASP A 265 -10.71 8.56 3.60
CA ASP A 265 -9.81 8.09 4.66
C ASP A 265 -8.85 6.99 4.18
N ALA A 266 -7.55 7.23 4.34
CA ALA A 266 -6.50 6.24 4.15
C ALA A 266 -5.81 5.96 5.48
N ARG A 267 -6.01 4.75 6.02
CA ARG A 267 -5.53 4.40 7.36
C ARG A 267 -4.50 3.29 7.30
N PHE A 268 -3.25 3.60 7.58
CA PHE A 268 -2.09 2.70 7.65
C PHE A 268 -1.68 2.37 9.09
N ASN A 269 -2.58 2.50 10.06
CA ASN A 269 -2.26 2.33 11.48
C ASN A 269 -1.55 0.99 11.77
N GLU A 270 -0.47 1.04 12.55
CA GLU A 270 0.35 -0.14 12.91
C GLU A 270 1.03 -0.83 11.71
N ALA A 271 1.10 -0.20 10.53
CA ALA A 271 1.75 -0.79 9.36
C ALA A 271 3.27 -0.93 9.53
N GLN A 272 3.79 -2.06 9.05
CA GLN A 272 5.21 -2.38 9.05
C GLN A 272 5.75 -2.44 7.62
N PHE A 273 6.61 -1.49 7.27
CA PHE A 273 7.26 -1.39 5.96
C PHE A 273 8.72 -1.82 6.07
N MET A 274 8.98 -3.12 6.04
CA MET A 274 10.32 -3.68 6.25
C MET A 274 11.28 -3.38 5.09
N GLY A 275 10.76 -3.13 3.90
CA GLY A 275 11.49 -2.56 2.76
C GLY A 275 11.12 -1.08 2.53
N PRO A 276 11.71 -0.43 1.51
CA PRO A 276 11.40 0.96 1.18
C PRO A 276 9.90 1.16 0.92
N ALA A 277 9.35 2.24 1.49
CA ALA A 277 7.98 2.66 1.24
C ALA A 277 7.96 3.91 0.37
N LEU A 278 7.41 3.82 -0.83
CA LEU A 278 7.46 4.87 -1.85
C LEU A 278 6.06 5.45 -2.03
N PHE A 279 5.85 6.67 -1.56
CA PHE A 279 4.61 7.44 -1.66
C PHE A 279 4.79 8.71 -2.51
N ALA A 280 5.89 8.84 -3.26
CA ALA A 280 6.17 10.03 -4.05
C ALA A 280 4.98 10.43 -4.95
N GLY A 281 4.56 11.68 -4.86
CA GLY A 281 3.41 12.23 -5.59
C GLY A 281 2.05 11.63 -5.20
N ALA A 282 1.95 10.90 -4.10
CA ALA A 282 0.67 10.37 -3.62
C ALA A 282 -0.24 11.50 -3.14
N ARG A 283 -1.54 11.34 -3.34
CA ARG A 283 -2.55 12.34 -2.97
C ARG A 283 -3.54 11.76 -2.00
N PHE A 284 -3.61 12.35 -0.81
CA PHE A 284 -4.57 12.04 0.23
C PHE A 284 -5.58 13.19 0.32
N SER A 285 -6.75 13.04 -0.30
CA SER A 285 -7.75 14.11 -0.38
C SER A 285 -8.54 14.31 0.92
N ASP A 286 -8.47 13.34 1.82
CA ASP A 286 -9.14 13.32 3.13
C ASP A 286 -8.11 12.96 4.22
N LEU A 287 -8.55 12.43 5.36
CA LEU A 287 -7.69 11.97 6.44
C LEU A 287 -6.65 10.92 6.00
N ALA A 288 -5.37 11.16 6.32
CA ALA A 288 -4.27 10.21 6.14
C ALA A 288 -3.67 9.82 7.49
N GLU A 289 -3.86 8.58 7.92
CA GLU A 289 -3.30 8.08 9.18
C GLU A 289 -2.16 7.10 8.94
N PHE A 290 -0.98 7.44 9.44
CA PHE A 290 0.22 6.62 9.56
C PHE A 290 0.62 6.55 11.03
N LYS A 291 -0.32 6.21 11.91
CA LYS A 291 -0.11 6.15 13.35
C LYS A 291 0.56 4.84 13.76
N ASP A 292 1.50 4.91 14.69
CA ASP A 292 2.20 3.74 15.26
C ASP A 292 2.88 2.88 14.15
N CYS A 293 3.33 3.51 13.06
CA CYS A 293 3.97 2.83 11.93
C CYS A 293 5.47 2.58 12.15
N HIS A 294 6.02 1.64 11.37
CA HIS A 294 7.45 1.34 11.37
C HIS A 294 8.04 1.31 9.95
N PHE A 295 9.00 2.21 9.69
CA PHE A 295 9.72 2.36 8.42
C PHE A 295 11.24 2.15 8.60
N PRO A 296 11.71 0.90 8.81
CA PRO A 296 13.13 0.61 9.04
C PRO A 296 14.03 0.81 7.81
N ALA A 297 13.49 0.85 6.60
CA ALA A 297 14.26 0.90 5.34
C ALA A 297 14.10 2.21 4.55
N GLY A 298 13.49 3.24 5.17
CA GLY A 298 13.29 4.56 4.57
C GLY A 298 11.93 4.72 3.94
N VAL A 299 11.50 5.97 3.84
CA VAL A 299 10.21 6.35 3.27
C VAL A 299 10.36 7.60 2.42
N ASP A 300 9.64 7.63 1.31
CA ASP A 300 9.63 8.72 0.34
C ASP A 300 8.19 9.23 0.16
N PHE A 301 7.88 10.39 0.73
CA PHE A 301 6.64 11.14 0.53
C PHE A 301 6.87 12.36 -0.38
N THR A 302 7.94 12.41 -1.16
CA THR A 302 8.28 13.60 -1.96
C THR A 302 7.11 14.07 -2.84
N GLY A 303 6.80 15.36 -2.79
CA GLY A 303 5.70 15.95 -3.57
C GLY A 303 4.31 15.39 -3.26
N SER A 304 4.08 14.83 -2.06
CA SER A 304 2.77 14.30 -1.68
C SER A 304 1.84 15.41 -1.19
N ASP A 305 0.54 15.23 -1.46
CA ASP A 305 -0.51 16.16 -1.03
C ASP A 305 -1.34 15.54 0.11
N PHE A 306 -1.40 16.21 1.25
CA PHE A 306 -2.26 15.85 2.39
C PHE A 306 -3.37 16.90 2.57
N GLY A 307 -4.58 16.53 2.16
CA GLY A 307 -5.70 17.44 1.93
C GLY A 307 -6.44 17.92 3.17
N ILE A 308 -6.55 17.05 4.18
CA ILE A 308 -7.17 17.37 5.48
C ILE A 308 -6.12 17.14 6.57
N ASP A 309 -6.26 16.14 7.42
CA ASP A 309 -5.32 15.88 8.50
C ASP A 309 -4.38 14.73 8.11
N ALA A 310 -3.11 14.87 8.47
CA ALA A 310 -2.08 13.85 8.27
C ALA A 310 -1.43 13.52 9.61
N THR A 311 -1.52 12.26 10.01
CA THR A 311 -1.06 11.80 11.31
C THR A 311 0.06 10.78 11.15
N PHE A 312 1.21 11.08 11.73
CA PHE A 312 2.41 10.25 11.83
C PHE A 312 2.81 10.04 13.31
N CYS A 313 1.86 10.13 14.25
CA CYS A 313 2.17 10.01 15.67
C CYS A 313 2.78 8.65 16.01
N ASN A 314 3.73 8.66 16.95
CA ASN A 314 4.42 7.47 17.44
C ASN A 314 5.04 6.60 16.33
N THR A 315 5.28 7.18 15.15
CA THR A 315 5.88 6.47 14.02
C THR A 315 7.39 6.51 14.10
N SER A 316 8.01 5.40 13.70
CA SER A 316 9.46 5.25 13.72
C SER A 316 10.03 5.16 12.31
N PHE A 317 10.97 6.03 12.01
CA PHE A 317 11.71 6.10 10.76
C PHE A 317 13.16 5.68 11.02
N GLY A 318 13.51 4.46 10.59
CA GLY A 318 14.82 3.86 10.87
C GLY A 318 15.91 4.28 9.89
N GLN A 319 15.54 4.87 8.76
CA GLN A 319 16.43 5.45 7.75
C GLN A 319 15.84 6.81 7.33
N ARG A 320 16.36 7.41 6.24
CA ARG A 320 15.89 8.70 5.73
C ARG A 320 14.38 8.72 5.55
N ALA A 321 13.74 9.76 6.06
CA ALA A 321 12.34 10.07 5.81
C ALA A 321 12.27 11.35 4.97
N ASP A 322 11.84 11.22 3.73
CA ASP A 322 11.81 12.33 2.78
C ASP A 322 10.36 12.81 2.58
N PHE A 323 10.07 14.04 2.99
CA PHE A 323 8.80 14.73 2.78
C PHE A 323 8.96 15.92 1.84
N THR A 324 10.10 16.06 1.15
CA THR A 324 10.44 17.25 0.37
C THR A 324 9.31 17.66 -0.58
N ALA A 325 9.00 18.96 -0.61
CA ALA A 325 7.95 19.55 -1.44
C ALA A 325 6.53 19.00 -1.22
N SER A 326 6.24 18.46 -0.03
CA SER A 326 4.88 18.03 0.34
C SER A 326 4.01 19.17 0.83
N ASP A 327 2.70 19.08 0.56
CA ASP A 327 1.69 20.02 1.03
C ASP A 327 0.84 19.40 2.15
N PHE A 328 0.81 20.03 3.32
CA PHE A 328 -0.05 19.69 4.46
C PHE A 328 -1.12 20.77 4.63
N LEU A 329 -2.32 20.53 4.11
CA LEU A 329 -3.39 21.53 4.07
C LEU A 329 -4.11 21.71 5.43
N GLY A 330 -4.33 20.62 6.17
CA GLY A 330 -4.87 20.64 7.53
C GLY A 330 -3.80 20.32 8.58
N PHE A 331 -4.18 19.62 9.65
CA PHE A 331 -3.29 19.37 10.79
C PHE A 331 -2.24 18.30 10.45
N ALA A 332 -0.97 18.61 10.69
CA ALA A 332 0.14 17.69 10.50
C ALA A 332 0.70 17.25 11.85
N ASP A 333 0.41 16.02 12.25
CA ASP A 333 0.78 15.49 13.56
C ASP A 333 1.93 14.49 13.47
N PHE A 334 3.11 14.89 13.94
CA PHE A 334 4.29 14.04 14.07
C PHE A 334 4.62 13.75 15.54
N CYS A 335 3.67 13.91 16.46
CA CYS A 335 3.97 13.84 17.87
C CYS A 335 4.48 12.45 18.31
N GLY A 336 5.51 12.41 19.15
CA GLY A 336 6.10 11.16 19.63
C GLY A 336 6.83 10.33 18.56
N SER A 337 6.98 10.84 17.34
CA SER A 337 7.71 10.13 16.27
C SER A 337 9.22 10.13 16.51
N ASN A 338 9.91 9.13 15.95
CA ASN A 338 11.36 8.98 16.07
C ASN A 338 12.00 8.87 14.68
N PHE A 339 12.91 9.78 14.39
CA PHE A 339 13.72 9.83 13.17
C PHE A 339 15.16 9.45 13.53
N ALA A 340 15.55 8.23 13.17
CA ALA A 340 16.89 7.70 13.46
C ALA A 340 17.97 8.25 12.50
N CYS A 341 17.57 8.71 11.32
CA CYS A 341 18.43 9.36 10.33
C CYS A 341 17.79 10.69 9.88
N ASP A 342 18.30 11.26 8.78
CA ASP A 342 17.83 12.54 8.26
C ASP A 342 16.32 12.53 7.96
N ALA A 343 15.65 13.59 8.41
CA ALA A 343 14.26 13.89 8.10
C ALA A 343 14.21 15.15 7.25
N ASP A 344 13.73 15.03 6.00
CA ASP A 344 13.74 16.12 5.03
C ASP A 344 12.34 16.69 4.83
N PHE A 345 12.10 17.90 5.30
CA PHE A 345 10.87 18.67 5.10
C PHE A 345 11.13 19.92 4.26
N SER A 346 12.19 19.91 3.44
CA SER A 346 12.52 21.07 2.62
C SER A 346 11.41 21.37 1.61
N ASN A 347 11.17 22.65 1.33
CA ASN A 347 10.14 23.15 0.42
C ASN A 347 8.71 22.70 0.77
N CYS A 348 8.43 22.24 2.00
CA CYS A 348 7.08 21.84 2.41
C CYS A 348 6.18 23.05 2.67
N SER A 349 4.87 22.91 2.43
CA SER A 349 3.85 23.89 2.83
C SER A 349 2.95 23.33 3.92
N PHE A 350 3.05 23.87 5.13
CA PHE A 350 2.15 23.57 6.24
C PHE A 350 1.12 24.70 6.37
N ARG A 351 -0.10 24.47 5.87
CA ARG A 351 -1.20 25.44 5.91
C ARG A 351 -2.03 25.36 7.18
N GLY A 352 -2.18 24.16 7.75
CA GLY A 352 -2.67 23.94 9.10
C GLY A 352 -1.55 23.94 10.14
N PRO A 353 -1.88 23.72 11.42
CA PRO A 353 -0.89 23.59 12.48
C PRO A 353 -0.02 22.34 12.29
N ALA A 354 1.22 22.39 12.75
CA ALA A 354 2.13 21.25 12.72
C ALA A 354 2.62 20.94 14.15
N ASP A 355 2.53 19.67 14.55
CA ASP A 355 2.94 19.22 15.88
C ASP A 355 4.08 18.20 15.79
N PHE A 356 5.26 18.58 16.26
CA PHE A 356 6.44 17.74 16.42
C PHE A 356 6.76 17.48 17.91
N SER A 357 5.80 17.71 18.81
CA SER A 357 6.00 17.52 20.25
C SER A 357 6.41 16.09 20.59
N ARG A 358 7.31 15.92 21.56
CA ARG A 358 7.84 14.62 22.01
C ARG A 358 8.55 13.81 20.90
N SER A 359 8.84 14.41 19.75
CA SER A 359 9.59 13.73 18.69
C SER A 359 11.09 13.72 18.97
N ALA A 360 11.81 12.79 18.34
CA ALA A 360 13.26 12.72 18.40
C ALA A 360 13.85 12.68 16.98
N PHE A 361 14.80 13.58 16.70
CA PHE A 361 15.57 13.64 15.46
C PHE A 361 17.04 13.38 15.81
N SER A 362 17.50 12.16 15.55
CA SER A 362 18.86 11.73 15.92
C SER A 362 19.94 12.31 15.02
N GLU A 363 19.60 12.62 13.76
CA GLU A 363 20.48 13.28 12.79
C GLU A 363 19.91 14.65 12.39
N LYS A 364 19.87 14.98 11.09
CA LYS A 364 19.40 16.30 10.62
C LYS A 364 17.89 16.32 10.39
N MET A 365 17.21 17.32 10.96
CA MET A 365 15.90 17.80 10.53
C MET A 365 16.08 18.97 9.56
N ASN A 366 15.74 18.78 8.29
CA ASN A 366 15.88 19.80 7.26
C ASN A 366 14.54 20.54 7.04
N LEU A 367 14.46 21.83 7.35
CA LEU A 367 13.30 22.69 7.11
C LEU A 367 13.62 23.81 6.11
N TYR A 368 14.57 23.57 5.19
CA TYR A 368 14.94 24.54 4.16
C TYR A 368 13.73 25.02 3.34
N ASP A 369 13.47 26.32 3.29
CA ASP A 369 12.30 26.93 2.63
C ASP A 369 10.95 26.28 3.02
N ALA A 370 10.86 25.68 4.21
CA ALA A 370 9.58 25.19 4.74
C ALA A 370 8.69 26.37 5.15
N GLN A 371 7.42 26.33 4.75
CA GLN A 371 6.46 27.40 4.98
C GLN A 371 5.38 26.97 5.97
N PHE A 372 5.39 27.55 7.16
CA PHE A 372 4.38 27.33 8.20
C PHE A 372 3.45 28.55 8.28
N ARG A 373 2.17 28.34 7.95
CA ARG A 373 1.13 29.39 8.03
C ARG A 373 0.45 29.46 9.38
N ARG A 374 0.71 28.49 10.26
CA ARG A 374 0.14 28.36 11.60
C ARG A 374 1.26 28.01 12.58
N ASN A 375 0.87 27.84 13.84
CA ASN A 375 1.78 27.52 14.92
C ASN A 375 2.45 26.15 14.71
N VAL A 376 3.72 26.08 15.09
CA VAL A 376 4.51 24.85 15.04
C VAL A 376 4.99 24.49 16.44
N HIS A 377 4.69 23.27 16.86
CA HIS A 377 4.94 22.78 18.21
C HIS A 377 6.12 21.80 18.22
N PHE A 378 7.07 21.98 19.14
CA PHE A 378 8.26 21.14 19.33
C PHE A 378 8.48 20.81 20.81
N GLU A 379 7.45 20.95 21.63
CA GLU A 379 7.52 20.78 23.07
C GLU A 379 8.02 19.38 23.44
N SER A 380 9.04 19.32 24.29
CA SER A 380 9.71 18.07 24.70
C SER A 380 10.32 17.26 23.55
N SER A 381 10.60 17.89 22.40
CA SER A 381 11.35 17.25 21.32
C SER A 381 12.85 17.22 21.62
N LYS A 382 13.59 16.38 20.88
CA LYS A 382 15.06 16.37 20.87
C LYS A 382 15.55 16.42 19.43
N ILE A 383 16.37 17.40 19.09
CA ILE A 383 16.82 17.64 17.71
C ILE A 383 18.34 17.73 17.71
N ASN A 384 19.02 16.78 17.06
CA ASN A 384 20.47 16.82 16.98
C ASN A 384 20.96 17.95 16.08
N LYS A 385 20.45 18.02 14.84
CA LYS A 385 20.76 19.11 13.92
C LYS A 385 19.49 19.63 13.26
N ILE A 386 19.30 20.94 13.20
CA ILE A 386 18.17 21.56 12.50
C ILE A 386 18.68 22.56 11.45
N ASN A 387 18.04 22.56 10.29
CA ASN A 387 18.23 23.60 9.27
C ASN A 387 16.96 24.44 9.14
N LEU A 388 17.04 25.72 9.49
CA LEU A 388 15.94 26.68 9.35
C LEU A 388 16.18 27.72 8.24
N THR A 389 17.17 27.49 7.37
CA THR A 389 17.50 28.40 6.27
C THR A 389 16.28 28.63 5.37
N GLN A 390 15.90 29.89 5.17
CA GLN A 390 14.69 30.31 4.42
C GLN A 390 13.34 29.81 4.97
N ALA A 391 13.32 29.13 6.12
CA ALA A 391 12.07 28.70 6.75
C ALA A 391 11.21 29.91 7.16
N ARG A 392 9.90 29.82 6.96
CA ARG A 392 8.94 30.88 7.28
C ARG A 392 7.96 30.38 8.32
N TYR A 393 7.88 31.08 9.45
CA TYR A 393 6.95 30.77 10.54
C TYR A 393 6.61 32.03 11.32
N GLU A 394 5.41 32.10 11.86
CA GLU A 394 5.02 33.19 12.77
C GLU A 394 5.35 32.85 14.23
N TRP A 395 4.97 31.64 14.66
CA TRP A 395 5.16 31.13 16.02
C TRP A 395 5.76 29.74 15.98
N LEU A 396 6.99 29.61 16.50
CA LEU A 396 7.73 28.37 16.60
C LEU A 396 7.98 28.05 18.08
N PHE A 397 7.24 27.09 18.62
CA PHE A 397 7.34 26.65 20.03
C PHE A 397 8.44 25.60 20.19
N LEU A 398 9.68 26.01 19.95
CA LEU A 398 10.88 25.19 20.04
C LEU A 398 11.80 25.80 21.08
N LYS A 399 12.19 25.05 22.11
CA LYS A 399 13.14 25.53 23.13
C LYS A 399 14.59 25.38 22.66
N TRP A 400 15.47 26.29 23.08
CA TRP A 400 16.87 26.30 22.63
C TRP A 400 17.62 25.05 23.09
N ASP A 401 17.34 24.58 24.32
CA ASP A 401 17.90 23.36 24.90
C ASP A 401 17.43 22.06 24.21
N SER A 402 16.43 22.14 23.33
CA SER A 402 15.94 21.01 22.55
C SER A 402 16.77 20.75 21.29
N ILE A 403 17.67 21.69 20.92
CA ILE A 403 18.47 21.63 19.70
C ILE A 403 19.96 21.54 20.07
N ASN A 404 20.69 20.53 19.58
CA ASN A 404 22.15 20.48 19.78
C ASN A 404 22.89 21.42 18.82
N HIS A 405 22.42 21.52 17.57
CA HIS A 405 23.04 22.36 16.55
C HIS A 405 22.02 22.95 15.55
N LEU A 406 22.10 24.27 15.33
CA LEU A 406 21.38 24.99 14.27
C LEU A 406 22.37 25.30 13.13
N GLU A 407 22.04 24.88 11.90
CA GLU A 407 22.84 25.23 10.71
C GLU A 407 22.98 26.74 10.56
N PHE A 408 24.19 27.19 10.24
CA PHE A 408 24.50 28.60 10.16
C PHE A 408 23.81 29.28 8.97
N ASP A 409 22.91 30.20 9.29
CA ASP A 409 22.30 31.17 8.39
C ASP A 409 21.93 32.40 9.23
N ASP A 410 22.45 33.58 8.85
CA ASP A 410 22.25 34.81 9.62
C ASP A 410 20.77 35.09 9.88
N ASN A 411 19.94 34.94 8.85
CA ASN A 411 18.52 35.22 8.93
C ASN A 411 17.79 34.20 9.81
N ALA A 412 18.13 32.90 9.71
CA ALA A 412 17.55 31.86 10.54
C ALA A 412 17.81 32.09 12.04
N TYR A 413 19.05 32.43 12.42
CA TYR A 413 19.38 32.78 13.80
C TYR A 413 18.61 34.01 14.28
N GLN A 414 18.59 35.10 13.50
CA GLN A 414 17.89 36.32 13.88
C GLN A 414 16.37 36.11 14.01
N MET A 415 15.76 35.32 13.11
CA MET A 415 14.35 34.96 13.19
C MET A 415 14.04 34.15 14.45
N LEU A 416 14.88 33.17 14.80
CA LEU A 416 14.68 32.34 15.98
C LEU A 416 14.85 33.14 17.28
N ILE A 417 15.87 34.00 17.36
CA ILE A 417 16.08 34.93 18.49
C ILE A 417 14.86 35.85 18.67
N ASN A 418 14.33 36.41 17.58
CA ASN A 418 13.15 37.26 17.64
C ASN A 418 11.89 36.48 18.01
N ASN A 419 11.76 35.23 17.56
CA ASN A 419 10.69 34.33 18.00
C ASN A 419 10.72 34.11 19.51
N TYR A 420 11.90 33.85 20.10
CA TYR A 420 12.05 33.73 21.55
C TYR A 420 11.62 35.00 22.31
N LYS A 421 12.03 36.18 21.84
CA LYS A 421 11.62 37.46 22.44
C LYS A 421 10.11 37.67 22.39
N LYS A 422 9.46 37.34 21.26
CA LYS A 422 7.99 37.40 21.12
C LYS A 422 7.29 36.45 22.09
N LEU A 423 7.84 35.24 22.29
CA LEU A 423 7.36 34.25 23.26
C LEU A 423 7.70 34.60 24.72
N GLN A 424 8.44 35.68 24.97
CA GLN A 424 8.97 36.08 26.28
C GLN A 424 9.92 35.04 26.90
N TRP A 425 10.59 34.24 26.07
CA TRP A 425 11.60 33.25 26.46
C TRP A 425 12.99 33.89 26.41
N TYR A 426 13.24 34.86 27.30
CA TYR A 426 14.46 35.67 27.26
C TYR A 426 15.75 34.87 27.50
N GLY A 427 15.69 33.78 28.29
CA GLY A 427 16.82 32.86 28.49
C GLY A 427 17.22 32.20 27.17
N ASP A 428 16.29 31.51 26.51
CA ASP A 428 16.49 30.91 25.19
C ASP A 428 16.98 31.93 24.15
N SER A 429 16.42 33.15 24.17
CA SER A 429 16.88 34.25 23.31
C SER A 429 18.34 34.64 23.54
N SER A 430 18.78 34.66 24.81
CA SER A 430 20.15 35.04 25.17
C SER A 430 21.13 33.96 24.77
N ASP A 431 20.79 32.70 25.05
CA ASP A 431 21.65 31.54 24.75
C ASP A 431 21.83 31.38 23.23
N CYS A 432 20.73 31.45 22.47
CA CYS A 432 20.77 31.41 21.01
C CYS A 432 21.61 32.57 20.42
N ASN A 433 21.46 33.78 20.95
CA ASN A 433 22.24 34.94 20.52
C ASN A 433 23.74 34.81 20.88
N SER A 434 24.08 34.20 22.01
CA SER A 434 25.46 33.93 22.39
C SER A 434 26.14 32.96 21.42
N THR A 435 25.45 31.86 21.07
CA THR A 435 25.92 30.92 20.04
C THR A 435 26.07 31.62 18.70
N TYR A 436 25.07 32.40 18.26
CA TYR A 436 25.15 33.17 17.01
C TYR A 436 26.40 34.05 16.93
N MET A 437 26.67 34.86 17.97
CA MET A 437 27.83 35.76 17.99
C MET A 437 29.16 34.99 17.93
N GLY A 438 29.23 33.82 18.58
CA GLY A 438 30.40 32.94 18.52
C GLY A 438 30.59 32.33 17.13
N THR A 439 29.53 31.81 16.53
CA THR A 439 29.57 31.14 15.21
C THR A 439 29.80 32.15 14.08
N ALA A 440 29.15 33.31 14.10
CA ALA A 440 29.34 34.37 13.11
C ALA A 440 30.79 34.90 13.09
N ALA A 441 31.45 34.96 14.25
CA ALA A 441 32.86 35.33 14.33
C ALA A 441 33.81 34.27 13.73
N GLN A 442 33.39 33.00 13.68
CA GLN A 442 34.15 31.89 13.10
C GLN A 442 33.88 31.72 11.60
N GLU A 443 32.63 31.90 11.17
CA GLU A 443 32.16 31.80 9.79
C GLU A 443 32.48 33.04 8.94
N ALA A 444 32.98 34.12 9.57
CA ALA A 444 33.45 35.32 8.87
C ALA A 444 34.98 35.30 8.62
N PRO A 445 35.48 34.65 7.53
CA PRO A 445 36.81 34.95 7.02
C PRO A 445 36.85 35.62 5.64
N ASN A 446 35.76 36.16 5.07
CA ASN A 446 35.86 36.97 3.82
C ASN A 446 34.79 38.08 3.64
N GLN A 447 35.27 39.32 3.75
CA GLN A 447 34.89 40.59 3.09
C GLN A 447 33.49 41.26 3.18
N SER A 448 32.46 40.76 3.85
CA SER A 448 31.17 41.51 3.95
C SER A 448 30.79 42.05 5.34
N HIS A 449 31.50 41.70 6.41
CA HIS A 449 31.08 42.00 7.80
C HIS A 449 32.08 42.82 8.63
N LEU A 450 33.13 43.38 8.01
CA LEU A 450 34.13 44.22 8.71
C LEU A 450 33.49 45.40 9.48
N TRP A 451 32.46 46.03 8.92
CA TRP A 451 31.74 47.14 9.56
C TRP A 451 30.95 46.73 10.82
N ILE A 452 30.52 45.46 10.92
CA ILE A 452 29.82 44.94 12.10
C ILE A 452 30.83 44.67 13.22
N ILE A 453 31.99 44.09 12.88
CA ILE A 453 33.08 43.85 13.82
C ILE A 453 33.64 45.20 14.34
N ASP A 454 33.80 46.19 13.48
CA ASP A 454 34.26 47.54 13.88
C ASP A 454 33.20 48.30 14.69
N GLY A 455 31.91 48.15 14.35
CA GLY A 455 30.80 48.67 15.15
C GLY A 455 30.77 48.08 16.57
N ILE A 456 30.90 46.76 16.69
CA ILE A 456 30.95 46.05 17.98
C ILE A 456 32.21 46.43 18.77
N ARG A 457 33.38 46.56 18.12
CA ARG A 457 34.61 47.05 18.77
C ARG A 457 34.46 48.47 19.30
N SER A 458 33.76 49.36 18.59
CA SER A 458 33.53 50.74 19.06
C SER A 458 32.60 50.84 20.28
N ILE A 459 31.64 49.91 20.41
CA ILE A 459 30.69 49.87 21.52
C ILE A 459 31.31 49.23 22.77
N VAL A 460 32.19 48.22 22.58
CA VAL A 460 32.90 47.55 23.68
C VAL A 460 34.11 48.34 24.17
N LEU A 461 34.75 49.16 23.32
CA LEU A 461 35.93 49.97 23.66
C LEU A 461 35.62 51.45 23.92
N GLY A 462 34.38 51.80 24.30
CA GLY A 462 33.98 53.15 24.68
C GLY A 462 34.80 53.70 25.86
N GLY A 463 35.94 54.32 25.56
CA GLY A 463 36.85 54.91 26.54
C GLY A 463 38.03 55.64 25.87
N ASN A 464 37.76 56.87 25.42
CA ASN A 464 38.70 57.96 25.13
C ASN A 464 39.45 58.07 23.78
N SER A 465 39.18 59.25 23.19
CA SER A 465 40.10 60.18 22.53
C SER A 465 40.13 60.20 20.99
N SER A 466 39.49 61.26 20.49
CA SER A 466 39.96 62.18 19.43
C SER A 466 41.14 61.72 18.57
N HIS A 467 40.87 61.31 17.33
CA HIS A 467 41.48 61.88 16.13
C HIS A 467 40.83 61.23 14.89
N LEU A 468 40.10 62.02 14.11
CA LEU A 468 39.88 61.74 12.69
C LEU A 468 41.19 61.97 11.94
N PRO A 469 41.53 61.11 10.98
CA PRO A 469 42.04 61.61 9.71
C PRO A 469 41.22 61.09 8.52
N ASP A 470 41.02 62.00 7.57
CA ASP A 470 40.55 61.77 6.20
C ASP A 470 41.39 60.72 5.46
N LEU A 471 40.76 60.01 4.49
CA LEU A 471 41.26 59.61 3.15
C LEU A 471 40.30 58.52 2.59
N ILE A 472 39.41 58.83 1.64
CA ILE A 472 39.62 58.82 0.17
C ILE A 472 40.23 57.49 -0.34
N PHE A 473 39.39 56.50 -0.64
CA PHE A 473 38.99 56.02 -1.99
C PHE A 473 38.14 54.75 -1.86
#